data_AF-A0A7L1E0M8-F1
#
_entry.id   AF-A0A7L1E0M8-F1
#
_cell.length_a   1.000
_cell.length_b   1.000
_cell.length_c   1.000
_cell.angle_alpha   90.00
_cell.angle_beta   90.00
_cell.angle_gamma   90.00
#
_symmetry.space_group_name_H-M   'P 1'
#
loop_
_entity.id
_entity.type
_entity.pdbx_description
1 polymer ?
#
loop_
_entity_poly.entity_id
_entity_poly.type
_entity_poly.pdbx_seq_one_letter_code
_entity_poly.pdbx_strand_id
1 'polypeptide(L)'
;PASPSVSEDEDSEVQDREQSQLYPLGSRDTEDSAELWASDDEEEAIDNDRYVTDKVSLQSLHVLSTSVASSAQQGVVIRCPICMDCYSEMVQSGRQLVATMCGHLFCSECLPVALETVGTCPTCRMELTPDLYFPIYI
;
A
#
# COMPACT_ATOMS: atom_id res chain seq x y z
N PRO A 1 -22.55 -46.93 -47.98
CA PRO A 1 -21.83 -47.13 -46.70
C PRO A 1 -22.25 -46.04 -45.69
N ALA A 2 -23.36 -46.25 -44.98
CA ALA A 2 -23.42 -46.92 -43.68
C ALA A 2 -22.63 -46.16 -42.61
N SER A 3 -23.33 -45.33 -41.82
CA SER A 3 -22.93 -44.99 -40.44
C SER A 3 -23.11 -46.23 -39.56
N PRO A 4 -22.30 -46.42 -38.52
CA PRO A 4 -22.75 -46.11 -37.14
C PRO A 4 -21.58 -45.61 -36.26
N SER A 5 -21.63 -45.29 -34.96
CA SER A 5 -22.60 -44.86 -33.94
C SER A 5 -21.83 -44.95 -32.60
N VAL A 6 -22.31 -44.27 -31.54
CA VAL A 6 -22.12 -44.55 -30.10
C VAL A 6 -20.69 -44.39 -29.52
N SER A 7 -20.41 -44.13 -28.25
CA SER A 7 -21.10 -43.77 -26.99
C SER A 7 -19.94 -43.51 -26.00
N GLU A 8 -19.98 -42.47 -25.18
CA GLU A 8 -20.09 -42.58 -23.71
C GLU A 8 -19.04 -43.51 -23.07
N ASP A 9 -18.04 -42.91 -22.43
CA ASP A 9 -17.23 -43.57 -21.41
C ASP A 9 -17.51 -42.89 -20.05
N GLU A 10 -18.12 -43.70 -19.20
CA GLU A 10 -18.29 -43.64 -17.75
C GLU A 10 -16.97 -43.37 -17.00
N ASP A 11 -16.98 -42.49 -16.00
CA ASP A 11 -17.06 -42.79 -14.55
C ASP A 11 -15.68 -42.96 -13.89
N SER A 12 -15.46 -42.14 -12.86
CA SER A 12 -14.71 -42.49 -11.65
C SER A 12 -14.68 -41.28 -10.70
N GLU A 13 -15.60 -41.34 -9.75
CA GLU A 13 -15.38 -41.16 -8.31
C GLU A 13 -15.02 -39.77 -7.74
N VAL A 14 -16.10 -39.13 -7.26
CA VAL A 14 -16.31 -38.59 -5.92
C VAL A 14 -15.12 -38.55 -4.93
N GLN A 15 -14.88 -37.36 -4.35
CA GLN A 15 -14.64 -37.28 -2.90
C GLN A 15 -15.22 -36.00 -2.32
N ASP A 16 -16.44 -36.15 -1.82
CA ASP A 16 -17.10 -35.30 -0.84
C ASP A 16 -16.18 -34.91 0.32
N ARG A 17 -16.17 -33.62 0.65
CA ARG A 17 -15.88 -33.19 2.02
C ARG A 17 -16.71 -31.96 2.36
N GLU A 18 -18.01 -32.20 2.53
CA GLU A 18 -18.93 -31.23 3.09
C GLU A 18 -18.98 -31.32 4.63
N GLN A 19 -18.79 -30.14 5.24
CA GLN A 19 -19.64 -29.55 6.28
C GLN A 19 -19.45 -29.76 7.78
N SER A 20 -19.80 -28.64 8.43
CA SER A 20 -20.13 -28.38 9.84
C SER A 20 -18.95 -27.84 10.66
N GLN A 21 -19.06 -26.71 11.37
CA GLN A 21 -20.21 -26.26 12.16
C GLN A 21 -20.31 -24.72 12.25
N LEU A 22 -21.55 -24.24 12.17
CA LEU A 22 -22.01 -22.89 12.52
C LEU A 22 -22.25 -22.78 14.06
N TYR A 23 -22.02 -21.58 14.60
CA TYR A 23 -22.31 -20.96 15.93
C TYR A 23 -23.43 -21.55 16.84
N PRO A 24 -23.46 -21.31 18.18
CA PRO A 24 -24.06 -20.08 18.77
C PRO A 24 -23.49 -19.57 20.14
N LEU A 25 -23.86 -18.32 20.46
CA LEU A 25 -23.68 -17.54 21.71
C LEU A 25 -24.09 -18.27 23.02
N GLY A 26 -23.43 -17.93 24.14
CA GLY A 26 -23.87 -18.32 25.48
C GLY A 26 -23.06 -17.71 26.63
N SER A 27 -23.74 -16.89 27.42
CA SER A 27 -23.34 -16.05 28.56
C SER A 27 -22.56 -16.75 29.68
N ARG A 28 -21.75 -15.97 30.41
CA ARG A 28 -21.50 -16.20 31.84
C ARG A 28 -21.30 -14.87 32.56
N ASP A 29 -22.30 -14.54 33.37
CA ASP A 29 -22.25 -13.56 34.44
C ASP A 29 -21.28 -14.02 35.54
N THR A 30 -20.45 -13.10 36.03
CA THR A 30 -20.10 -13.03 37.44
C THR A 30 -19.99 -11.56 37.82
N GLU A 31 -21.02 -11.12 38.52
CA GLU A 31 -21.02 -10.01 39.46
C GLU A 31 -19.87 -10.07 40.48
N ASP A 32 -19.64 -8.92 41.12
CA ASP A 32 -18.73 -8.65 42.25
C ASP A 32 -17.27 -8.40 41.82
N SER A 33 -16.62 -7.28 42.14
CA SER A 33 -16.75 -6.46 43.34
C SER A 33 -16.46 -4.98 43.04
N ALA A 34 -17.09 -4.15 43.85
CA ALA A 34 -16.89 -2.70 43.95
C ALA A 34 -15.45 -2.33 44.34
N GLU A 35 -15.12 -1.05 44.12
CA GLU A 35 -14.34 -0.10 44.96
C GLU A 35 -13.88 1.02 44.00
N LEU A 36 -14.70 2.05 43.69
CA LEU A 36 -14.89 3.26 44.50
C LEU A 36 -13.70 3.55 45.40
N TRP A 37 -12.82 4.48 45.02
CA TRP A 37 -12.35 5.58 45.88
C TRP A 37 -12.35 6.87 45.04
N ALA A 38 -13.39 7.69 45.25
CA ALA A 38 -13.25 9.14 45.22
C ALA A 38 -12.52 9.52 46.54
N SER A 39 -11.74 10.60 46.66
CA SER A 39 -11.99 11.95 46.22
C SER A 39 -10.78 12.84 46.62
N ASP A 40 -10.64 13.97 45.94
CA ASP A 40 -10.18 15.29 46.42
C ASP A 40 -8.75 15.47 46.98
N ASP A 41 -7.97 16.36 46.35
CA ASP A 41 -7.82 17.76 46.83
C ASP A 41 -6.81 18.52 45.92
N GLU A 42 -7.35 19.57 45.31
CA GLU A 42 -6.73 20.81 44.86
C GLU A 42 -5.41 21.26 45.55
N GLU A 43 -4.41 21.64 44.75
CA GLU A 43 -3.68 22.92 44.93
C GLU A 43 -2.85 23.30 43.69
N GLU A 44 -3.10 24.53 43.23
CA GLU A 44 -2.48 25.21 42.11
C GLU A 44 -1.13 25.87 42.45
N ALA A 45 -0.47 26.28 41.36
CA ALA A 45 0.55 27.32 41.25
C ALA A 45 1.99 26.94 41.64
N ILE A 46 2.72 26.43 40.62
CA ILE A 46 4.17 26.64 40.56
C ILE A 46 4.51 27.45 39.32
N ASP A 47 5.35 28.43 39.61
CA ASP A 47 5.70 29.67 38.94
C ASP A 47 6.35 29.52 37.55
N ASN A 48 6.10 30.53 36.74
CA ASN A 48 6.66 30.73 35.41
C ASN A 48 8.05 31.35 35.51
N ASP A 49 9.08 30.72 34.95
CA ASP A 49 10.03 31.42 34.09
C ASP A 49 10.90 30.50 33.19
N ARG A 50 11.23 31.07 32.02
CA ARG A 50 12.48 30.88 31.26
C ARG A 50 12.50 29.80 30.16
N TYR A 51 11.78 30.10 29.07
CA TYR A 51 12.07 29.57 27.74
C TYR A 51 13.47 30.03 27.27
N VAL A 52 14.47 29.17 27.44
CA VAL A 52 15.81 29.33 26.82
C VAL A 52 15.78 28.57 25.51
N THR A 53 15.86 29.33 24.43
CA THR A 53 16.05 28.82 23.08
C THR A 53 17.48 28.32 22.91
N ASP A 54 17.70 27.03 23.13
CA ASP A 54 18.92 26.38 22.66
C ASP A 54 18.76 26.02 21.19
N LYS A 55 19.26 26.94 20.37
CA LYS A 55 19.52 26.78 18.94
C LYS A 55 20.62 25.72 18.79
N VAL A 56 20.22 24.46 18.65
CA VAL A 56 21.07 23.44 18.04
C VAL A 56 21.05 23.64 16.53
N SER A 57 22.23 23.94 15.98
CA SER A 57 22.45 24.21 14.57
C SER A 57 22.16 22.96 13.72
N LEU A 58 20.97 22.89 13.13
CA LEU A 58 20.60 21.90 12.12
C LEU A 58 21.11 22.33 10.73
N GLN A 59 22.42 22.49 10.58
CA GLN A 59 23.06 22.86 9.30
C GLN A 59 23.65 21.67 8.54
N SER A 60 23.10 20.46 8.68
CA SER A 60 23.55 19.32 7.84
C SER A 60 22.46 18.32 7.41
N LEU A 61 21.23 18.80 7.21
CA LEU A 61 20.36 18.17 6.21
C LEU A 61 20.37 19.05 4.97
N HIS A 62 21.41 18.91 4.16
CA HIS A 62 21.50 19.51 2.85
C HIS A 62 20.53 18.76 1.90
N VAL A 63 19.24 18.99 2.11
CA VAL A 63 18.22 18.77 1.09
C VAL A 63 18.58 19.74 -0.01
N LEU A 64 19.00 19.20 -1.16
CA LEU A 64 19.33 19.96 -2.37
C LEU A 64 18.05 20.69 -2.81
N SER A 65 17.86 21.85 -2.21
CA SER A 65 16.73 22.73 -2.39
C SER A 65 16.95 23.41 -3.73
N THR A 66 16.42 22.81 -4.79
CA THR A 66 16.16 23.55 -6.02
C THR A 66 15.09 24.59 -5.71
N SER A 67 15.56 25.79 -5.39
CA SER A 67 14.86 27.07 -5.37
C SER A 67 13.38 27.01 -5.78
N VAL A 68 12.50 27.05 -4.79
CA VAL A 68 11.06 27.35 -4.95
C VAL A 68 10.89 28.82 -5.32
N ALA A 69 11.16 29.14 -6.58
CA ALA A 69 10.76 30.42 -7.17
C ALA A 69 9.35 30.27 -7.79
N SER A 70 8.43 31.09 -7.31
CA SER A 70 7.10 31.41 -7.87
C SER A 70 6.06 30.26 -7.90
N SER A 71 5.35 30.12 -6.78
CA SER A 71 4.41 29.06 -6.40
C SER A 71 3.03 29.07 -7.08
N ALA A 72 2.91 29.44 -8.37
CA ALA A 72 1.62 29.42 -9.08
C ALA A 72 1.58 28.56 -10.35
N GLN A 73 2.69 27.92 -10.76
CA GLN A 73 2.75 27.08 -11.97
C GLN A 73 3.84 25.98 -11.87
N GLN A 74 4.16 25.42 -10.69
CA GLN A 74 5.03 24.23 -10.65
C GLN A 74 4.20 23.01 -11.09
N GLY A 75 4.21 22.73 -12.39
CA GLY A 75 3.66 21.50 -12.95
C GLY A 75 4.33 20.27 -12.31
N VAL A 76 3.54 19.23 -12.06
CA VAL A 76 4.06 17.95 -11.55
C VAL A 76 4.78 17.23 -12.68
N VAL A 77 6.06 16.94 -12.50
CA VAL A 77 6.84 16.11 -13.44
C VAL A 77 6.73 14.64 -13.02
N ILE A 78 6.17 13.82 -13.90
CA ILE A 78 6.11 12.37 -13.70
C ILE A 78 7.39 11.74 -14.26
N ARG A 79 8.04 10.91 -13.44
CA ARG A 79 9.24 10.16 -13.80
C ARG A 79 9.15 8.73 -13.31
N CYS A 80 9.76 7.78 -14.02
CA CYS A 80 9.94 6.42 -13.51
C CYS A 80 11.10 6.41 -12.50
N PRO A 81 10.92 5.90 -11.26
CA PRO A 81 11.99 5.88 -10.26
C PRO A 81 13.10 4.86 -10.54
N ILE A 82 12.93 3.97 -11.53
CA ILE A 82 13.89 2.92 -11.86
C ILE A 82 14.85 3.39 -12.96
N CYS A 83 14.34 3.79 -14.12
CA CYS A 83 15.16 4.30 -15.22
C CYS A 83 15.42 5.81 -15.17
N MET A 84 14.74 6.54 -14.28
CA MET A 84 14.80 8.00 -14.13
C MET A 84 14.26 8.81 -15.30
N ASP A 85 13.69 8.16 -16.32
CA ASP A 85 13.09 8.84 -17.48
C ASP A 85 11.80 9.57 -17.09
N CYS A 86 11.59 10.75 -17.67
CA CYS A 86 10.37 11.53 -17.54
C CYS A 86 9.27 11.03 -18.48
N TYR A 87 8.01 11.38 -18.22
CA TYR A 87 6.87 10.99 -19.07
C TYR A 87 7.08 11.29 -20.56
N SER A 88 7.65 12.44 -20.90
CA SER A 88 7.96 12.80 -22.28
C SER A 88 8.94 11.84 -22.95
N GLU A 89 9.98 11.41 -22.24
CA GLU A 89 11.00 10.48 -22.74
C GLU A 89 10.45 9.06 -22.86
N MET A 90 9.61 8.65 -21.90
CA MET A 90 8.90 7.38 -21.94
C MET A 90 7.99 7.29 -23.17
N VAL A 91 7.16 8.30 -23.42
CA VAL A 91 6.24 8.31 -24.57
C VAL A 91 7.01 8.37 -25.90
N GLN A 92 8.08 9.16 -25.99
CA GLN A 92 8.93 9.24 -27.19
C GLN A 92 9.59 7.89 -27.53
N SER A 93 9.92 7.08 -26.51
CA SER A 93 10.48 5.74 -26.69
C SER A 93 9.41 4.64 -26.86
N GLY A 94 8.12 5.01 -26.90
CA GLY A 94 7.02 4.05 -27.05
C GLY A 94 6.67 3.28 -25.77
N ARG A 95 7.21 3.68 -24.62
CA ARG A 95 6.91 3.09 -23.31
C ARG A 95 5.70 3.76 -22.70
N GLN A 96 4.94 2.99 -21.93
CA GLN A 96 3.74 3.48 -21.25
C GLN A 96 4.02 3.76 -19.79
N LEU A 97 3.26 4.70 -19.22
CA LEU A 97 3.19 4.87 -17.79
C LEU A 97 2.27 3.79 -17.22
N VAL A 98 2.73 3.08 -16.19
CA VAL A 98 1.96 2.06 -15.49
C VAL A 98 1.76 2.48 -14.02
N ALA A 99 0.56 2.23 -13.52
CA ALA A 99 0.22 2.41 -12.11
C ALA A 99 0.00 1.03 -11.48
N THR A 100 0.55 0.87 -10.29
CA THR A 100 0.25 -0.29 -9.42
C THR A 100 -1.03 -0.02 -8.62
N MET A 101 -1.72 -1.07 -8.17
CA MET A 101 -2.89 -0.92 -7.29
C MET A 101 -2.56 -0.25 -5.95
N CYS A 102 -1.29 -0.31 -5.51
CA CYS A 102 -0.83 0.42 -4.35
C CYS A 102 -0.49 1.91 -4.63
N GLY A 103 -0.70 2.38 -5.87
CA GLY A 103 -0.64 3.80 -6.24
C GLY A 103 0.73 4.30 -6.74
N HIS A 104 1.74 3.44 -6.85
CA HIS A 104 3.06 3.83 -7.34
C HIS A 104 3.18 3.71 -8.86
N LEU A 105 3.90 4.66 -9.46
CA LEU A 105 4.04 4.81 -10.91
C LEU A 105 5.42 4.37 -11.41
N PHE A 106 5.45 3.67 -12.55
CA PHE A 106 6.65 3.20 -13.21
C PHE A 106 6.47 3.22 -14.74
N CYS A 107 7.51 2.94 -15.52
CA CYS A 107 7.33 2.68 -16.95
C CYS A 107 7.04 1.20 -17.21
N SER A 108 6.42 0.91 -18.35
CA SER A 108 6.01 -0.44 -18.78
C SER A 108 7.16 -1.43 -18.94
N GLU A 109 8.40 -0.96 -19.07
CA GLU A 109 9.57 -1.83 -19.18
C GLU A 109 10.21 -2.14 -17.83
N CYS A 110 10.27 -1.16 -16.91
CA CYS A 110 10.98 -1.35 -15.66
C CYS A 110 10.19 -2.13 -14.61
N LEU A 111 8.86 -1.92 -14.53
CA LEU A 111 8.06 -2.59 -13.50
C LEU A 111 8.06 -4.12 -13.67
N PRO A 112 7.81 -4.70 -14.86
CA PRO A 112 7.83 -6.15 -15.02
C PRO A 112 9.16 -6.79 -14.62
N VAL A 113 10.29 -6.21 -15.05
CA VAL A 113 11.64 -6.69 -14.70
C VAL A 113 11.87 -6.64 -13.18
N ALA A 114 11.39 -5.60 -12.50
CA ALA A 114 11.48 -5.54 -11.04
C ALA A 114 10.65 -6.64 -10.35
N LEU A 115 9.47 -6.95 -10.90
CA LEU A 115 8.60 -7.99 -10.36
C LEU A 115 9.15 -9.40 -10.58
N GLU A 116 9.87 -9.65 -11.67
CA GLU A 116 10.55 -10.93 -11.91
C GLU A 116 11.58 -11.28 -10.82
N THR A 117 12.15 -10.28 -10.16
CA THR A 117 13.20 -10.48 -9.15
C THR A 117 12.66 -10.56 -7.73
N VAL A 118 11.74 -9.67 -7.33
CA VAL A 118 11.28 -9.56 -5.92
C VAL A 118 9.77 -9.80 -5.77
N GLY A 119 8.97 -9.69 -6.84
CA GLY A 119 7.50 -9.84 -6.75
C GLY A 119 6.79 -8.79 -5.89
N THR A 120 7.45 -7.67 -5.59
CA THR A 120 6.90 -6.60 -4.74
C THR A 120 7.09 -5.24 -5.38
N CYS A 121 6.25 -4.28 -4.99
CA CYS A 121 6.36 -2.89 -5.41
C CYS A 121 7.74 -2.31 -5.03
N PRO A 122 8.54 -1.78 -5.99
CA PRO A 122 9.84 -1.19 -5.69
C PRO A 122 9.80 0.00 -4.73
N THR A 123 8.63 0.64 -4.57
CA THR A 123 8.48 1.82 -3.70
C THR A 123 7.98 1.47 -2.30
N CYS A 124 6.90 0.72 -2.17
CA CYS A 124 6.28 0.42 -0.86
C CYS A 124 6.37 -1.04 -0.42
N ARG A 125 6.94 -1.93 -1.24
CA ARG A 125 7.12 -3.36 -0.97
C ARG A 125 5.82 -4.16 -0.81
N MET A 126 4.67 -3.60 -1.18
CA MET A 126 3.43 -4.37 -1.28
C MET A 126 3.60 -5.47 -2.34
N GLU A 127 3.14 -6.68 -2.05
CA GLU A 127 3.16 -7.79 -3.01
C GLU A 127 2.34 -7.43 -4.25
N LEU A 128 2.91 -7.67 -5.43
CA LEU A 128 2.29 -7.38 -6.71
C LEU A 128 2.29 -8.65 -7.57
N THR A 129 1.12 -9.02 -8.07
CA THR A 129 0.97 -9.98 -9.16
C THR A 129 0.79 -9.22 -10.48
N PRO A 130 0.93 -9.88 -11.65
CA PRO A 130 0.78 -9.24 -12.96
C PRO A 130 -0.56 -8.50 -13.16
N ASP A 131 -1.61 -8.90 -12.44
CA ASP A 131 -2.94 -8.29 -12.55
C ASP A 131 -3.11 -7.04 -11.66
N LEU A 132 -2.14 -6.76 -10.78
CA LEU A 132 -2.20 -5.64 -9.82
C LEU A 132 -1.49 -4.37 -10.33
N TYR A 133 -1.20 -4.28 -11.62
CA TYR A 133 -0.77 -3.04 -12.26
C TYR A 133 -1.37 -2.91 -13.66
N PHE A 134 -1.54 -1.67 -14.11
CA PHE A 134 -2.19 -1.37 -15.38
C PHE A 134 -1.61 -0.10 -16.02
N PRO A 135 -1.60 -0.01 -17.37
CA PRO A 135 -1.22 1.21 -18.06
C PRO A 135 -2.23 2.33 -17.75
N ILE A 136 -1.73 3.55 -17.63
CA ILE A 136 -2.53 4.76 -17.46
C ILE A 136 -2.21 5.79 -18.55
N TYR A 137 -3.21 6.59 -18.88
CA TYR A 137 -3.14 7.60 -19.93
C TYR A 137 -3.56 8.95 -19.35
N ILE A 138 -2.69 9.95 -19.50
CA ILE A 138 -2.85 11.31 -18.96
C ILE A 138 -2.52 12.36 -20.01
#